data_AF-A0A179S5Q0-F1
#
_entry.id   AF-A0A179S5Q0-F1
#
_cell.length_a   1.000
_cell.length_b   1.000
_cell.length_c   1.000
_cell.angle_alpha   90.00
_cell.angle_beta   90.00
_cell.angle_gamma   90.00
#
_symmetry.space_group_name_H-M   'P 1'
#
loop_
_entity.id
_entity.type
_entity.pdbx_description
1 polymer ?
#
loop_
_entity_poly.entity_id
_entity_poly.type
_entity_poly.pdbx_seq_one_letter_code
_entity_poly.pdbx_strand_id
1 'polypeptide(L)'
;MEIVLEYLSPENWPRPKGWTVVGRVGTLALAFDPARQPFLIGDGEPHPLDPVEVNAALAPAVDAAADRLWPGGWMPSFAEAFAVDKRSLSASRLARQGLPPAVLFALAHTSYSHAPTALGALLLALARYTDQVSAGSHFDEQIEETMHEARNASEILRYARRGKPVFPERQKGLVKE
;
A
#
# COMPACT_ATOMS: atom_id res chain seq x y z
N MET A 1 18.02 0.92 -13.38
CA MET A 1 17.51 -0.11 -12.44
C MET A 1 15.99 -0.07 -12.48
N GLU A 2 15.34 -1.21 -12.62
CA GLU A 2 13.87 -1.31 -12.59
C GLU A 2 13.43 -1.86 -11.23
N ILE A 3 12.62 -1.09 -10.50
CA ILE A 3 12.05 -1.49 -9.22
C ILE A 3 10.57 -1.80 -9.44
N VAL A 4 10.12 -2.94 -8.91
CA VAL A 4 8.70 -3.28 -8.82
C VAL A 4 8.32 -3.36 -7.35
N LEU A 5 7.42 -2.48 -6.91
CA LEU A 5 6.83 -2.57 -5.59
C LEU A 5 5.83 -3.72 -5.56
N GLU A 6 6.14 -4.73 -4.77
CA GLU A 6 5.29 -5.92 -4.62
C GLU A 6 5.49 -6.54 -3.24
N TYR A 7 4.48 -7.28 -2.80
CA TYR A 7 4.59 -8.02 -1.56
C TYR A 7 5.49 -9.25 -1.75
N LEU A 8 6.59 -9.27 -1.00
CA LEU A 8 7.47 -10.43 -0.90
C LEU A 8 7.29 -11.10 0.46
N SER A 9 6.85 -12.36 0.45
CA SER A 9 6.65 -13.15 1.68
C SER A 9 7.98 -13.30 2.44
N PRO A 10 8.01 -13.05 3.77
CA PRO A 10 9.19 -13.29 4.60
C PRO A 10 9.70 -14.74 4.57
N GLU A 11 8.82 -15.70 4.25
CA GLU A 11 9.19 -17.12 4.15
C GLU A 11 10.08 -17.39 2.93
N ASN A 12 9.78 -16.72 1.81
CA ASN A 12 10.52 -16.88 0.56
C ASN A 12 11.70 -15.91 0.44
N TRP A 13 11.68 -14.84 1.23
CA TRP A 13 12.67 -13.77 1.21
C TRP A 13 13.16 -13.48 2.64
N PRO A 14 14.01 -14.37 3.19
CA PRO A 14 14.58 -14.18 4.51
C PRO A 14 15.37 -12.88 4.53
N ARG A 15 15.23 -12.13 5.62
CA ARG A 15 15.85 -10.81 5.79
C ARG A 15 16.37 -10.61 7.20
N PRO A 16 17.41 -9.78 7.41
CA PRO A 16 17.87 -9.46 8.74
C PRO A 16 16.76 -8.80 9.59
N LYS A 17 16.85 -8.99 10.91
CA LYS A 17 15.86 -8.45 11.85
C LYS A 17 15.80 -6.92 11.74
N GLY A 18 14.59 -6.37 11.66
CA GLY A 18 14.35 -4.92 11.56
C GLY A 18 14.45 -4.37 10.14
N TRP A 19 14.81 -5.19 9.15
CA TRP A 19 14.83 -4.77 7.76
C TRP A 19 13.44 -4.80 7.14
N THR A 20 13.18 -3.85 6.25
CA THR A 20 11.91 -3.70 5.55
C THR A 20 12.09 -4.01 4.06
N VAL A 21 11.50 -5.11 3.59
CA VAL A 21 11.46 -5.43 2.15
C VAL A 21 10.30 -4.70 1.51
N VAL A 22 10.54 -4.02 0.41
CA VAL A 22 9.55 -3.13 -0.24
C VAL A 22 9.20 -3.54 -1.67
N GLY A 23 9.88 -4.53 -2.22
CA GLY A 23 9.66 -4.97 -3.59
C GLY A 23 10.86 -5.71 -4.14
N ARG A 24 11.00 -5.73 -5.46
CA ARG A 24 12.07 -6.44 -6.17
C ARG A 24 12.82 -5.57 -7.17
N VAL A 25 14.05 -5.99 -7.45
CA VAL A 25 14.88 -5.55 -8.57
C VAL A 25 15.35 -6.81 -9.30
N GLY A 26 14.84 -7.03 -10.51
CA GLY A 26 15.07 -8.29 -11.22
C GLY A 26 14.56 -9.49 -10.41
N THR A 27 15.48 -10.37 -10.01
CA THR A 27 15.24 -11.58 -9.20
C THR A 27 15.71 -11.43 -7.76
N LEU A 28 15.97 -10.21 -7.28
CA LEU A 28 16.39 -9.95 -5.90
C LEU A 28 15.38 -9.05 -5.19
N ALA A 29 15.24 -9.19 -3.89
CA ALA A 29 14.41 -8.32 -3.08
C ALA A 29 15.13 -7.03 -2.75
N LEU A 30 14.44 -5.90 -2.91
CA LEU A 30 14.86 -4.60 -2.41
C LEU A 30 14.45 -4.46 -0.95
N ALA A 31 15.42 -4.26 -0.07
CA ALA A 31 15.22 -4.07 1.35
C ALA A 31 15.91 -2.81 1.87
N PHE A 32 15.38 -2.26 2.96
CA PHE A 32 15.96 -1.15 3.70
C PHE A 32 16.30 -1.62 5.11
N ASP A 33 17.48 -1.27 5.58
CA ASP A 33 17.87 -1.45 6.98
C ASP A 33 17.21 -0.39 7.90
N PRO A 34 17.40 -0.46 9.23
CA PRO A 34 16.88 0.56 10.15
C PRO A 34 17.41 1.98 9.92
N ALA A 35 18.60 2.13 9.31
CA ALA A 35 19.19 3.41 8.93
C ALA A 35 18.68 3.93 7.58
N ARG A 36 17.76 3.21 6.93
CA ARG A 36 17.20 3.50 5.59
C ARG A 36 18.23 3.39 4.46
N GLN A 37 19.27 2.61 4.65
CA GLN A 37 20.19 2.23 3.59
C GLN A 37 19.55 1.11 2.75
N PRO A 38 19.48 1.25 1.40
CA PRO A 38 18.95 0.22 0.53
C PRO A 38 19.96 -0.90 0.27
N PHE A 39 19.44 -2.12 0.18
CA PHE A 39 20.17 -3.34 -0.13
C PHE A 39 19.37 -4.23 -1.09
N LEU A 40 20.07 -5.03 -1.89
CA LEU A 40 19.52 -6.23 -2.52
C LEU A 40 19.80 -7.46 -1.66
N ILE A 41 18.76 -8.27 -1.46
CA ILE A 41 18.84 -9.54 -0.74
C ILE A 41 18.22 -10.66 -1.58
N GLY A 42 18.76 -11.88 -1.51
CA GLY A 42 18.24 -13.04 -2.24
C GLY A 42 19.29 -14.13 -2.44
N ASP A 43 20.42 -13.78 -3.07
CA ASP A 43 21.47 -14.74 -3.45
C ASP A 43 22.72 -14.63 -2.54
N GLY A 44 22.53 -14.73 -1.22
CA GLY A 44 23.61 -14.68 -0.23
C GLY A 44 23.64 -13.39 0.58
N GLU A 45 24.84 -12.81 0.75
CA GLU A 45 25.03 -11.62 1.60
C GLU A 45 24.27 -10.40 1.03
N PRO A 46 23.72 -9.51 1.89
CA PRO A 46 23.10 -8.28 1.45
C PRO A 46 24.06 -7.37 0.67
N HIS A 47 23.63 -6.92 -0.51
CA HIS A 47 24.43 -6.04 -1.37
C HIS A 47 23.95 -4.60 -1.24
N PRO A 48 24.75 -3.66 -0.70
CA PRO A 48 24.34 -2.27 -0.56
C PRO A 48 24.16 -1.62 -1.94
N LEU A 49 23.16 -0.76 -2.05
CA LEU A 49 22.89 0.05 -3.24
C LEU A 49 23.18 1.53 -2.99
N ASP A 50 23.36 2.30 -4.06
CA ASP A 50 23.38 3.76 -3.99
C ASP A 50 21.96 4.30 -3.70
N PRO A 51 21.74 5.00 -2.58
CA PRO A 51 20.45 5.61 -2.26
C PRO A 51 19.92 6.56 -3.34
N VAL A 52 20.78 7.27 -4.05
CA VAL A 52 20.37 8.24 -5.09
C VAL A 52 19.77 7.50 -6.29
N GLU A 53 20.43 6.44 -6.75
CA GLU A 53 19.94 5.61 -7.84
C GLU A 53 18.63 4.89 -7.47
N VAL A 54 18.56 4.37 -6.23
CA VAL A 54 17.34 3.71 -5.72
C VAL A 54 16.18 4.68 -5.65
N ASN A 55 16.37 5.87 -5.10
CA ASN A 55 15.30 6.87 -4.99
C ASN A 55 14.81 7.32 -6.36
N ALA A 56 15.72 7.54 -7.31
CA ALA A 56 15.35 7.88 -8.69
C ALA A 56 14.52 6.77 -9.35
N ALA A 57 14.89 5.50 -9.14
CA ALA A 57 14.16 4.34 -9.66
C ALA A 57 12.84 4.06 -8.90
N LEU A 58 12.73 4.48 -7.63
CA LEU A 58 11.51 4.33 -6.84
C LEU A 58 10.39 5.25 -7.32
N ALA A 59 10.70 6.43 -7.83
CA ALA A 59 9.69 7.39 -8.28
C ALA A 59 8.67 6.79 -9.29
N PRO A 60 9.08 6.17 -10.41
CA PRO A 60 8.13 5.52 -11.32
C PRO A 60 7.46 4.27 -10.71
N ALA A 61 8.13 3.54 -9.82
CA ALA A 61 7.56 2.37 -9.15
C ALA A 61 6.44 2.76 -8.16
N VAL A 62 6.62 3.86 -7.44
CA VAL A 62 5.62 4.46 -6.55
C VAL A 62 4.41 4.94 -7.36
N ASP A 63 4.65 5.64 -8.48
CA ASP A 63 3.59 6.11 -9.37
C ASP A 63 2.71 4.96 -9.88
N ALA A 64 3.34 3.91 -10.42
CA ALA A 64 2.64 2.71 -10.89
C ALA A 64 1.87 1.98 -9.79
N ALA A 65 2.47 1.82 -8.59
CA ALA A 65 1.80 1.15 -7.48
C ALA A 65 0.63 1.97 -6.92
N ALA A 66 0.78 3.29 -6.83
CA ALA A 66 -0.25 4.19 -6.31
C ALA A 66 -1.43 4.34 -7.28
N ASP A 67 -1.17 4.39 -8.59
CA ASP A 67 -2.23 4.44 -9.61
C ASP A 67 -3.12 3.18 -9.59
N ARG A 68 -2.57 2.01 -9.25
CA ARG A 68 -3.37 0.78 -9.04
C ARG A 68 -4.35 0.90 -7.88
N LEU A 69 -3.99 1.63 -6.82
CA LEU A 69 -4.84 1.86 -5.65
C LEU A 69 -5.87 2.99 -5.91
N TRP A 70 -5.46 4.06 -6.56
CA TRP A 70 -6.25 5.27 -6.76
C TRP A 70 -6.13 5.77 -8.21
N PRO A 71 -6.79 5.08 -9.16
CA PRO A 71 -6.69 5.42 -10.57
C PRO A 71 -7.28 6.80 -10.85
N GLY A 72 -6.64 7.54 -11.77
CA GLY A 72 -7.12 8.86 -12.19
C GLY A 72 -6.64 10.03 -11.32
N GLY A 73 -5.74 9.79 -10.38
CA GLY A 73 -5.07 10.84 -9.60
C GLY A 73 -4.79 10.42 -8.17
N TRP A 74 -3.67 9.74 -7.94
CA TRP A 74 -3.37 9.11 -6.65
C TRP A 74 -2.82 10.07 -5.59
N MET A 75 -2.15 11.17 -5.97
CA MET A 75 -1.40 12.01 -5.00
C MET A 75 -2.23 12.55 -3.82
N PRO A 76 -3.46 13.07 -4.00
CA PRO A 76 -4.26 13.53 -2.86
C PRO A 76 -4.62 12.39 -1.91
N SER A 77 -5.10 11.26 -2.47
CA SER A 77 -5.48 10.09 -1.69
C SER A 77 -4.29 9.45 -0.97
N PHE A 78 -3.11 9.43 -1.60
CA PHE A 78 -1.89 8.92 -1.00
C PHE A 78 -1.40 9.80 0.15
N ALA A 79 -1.37 11.12 -0.06
CA ALA A 79 -0.99 12.08 0.96
C ALA A 79 -1.87 11.94 2.21
N GLU A 80 -3.18 11.81 1.99
CA GLU A 80 -4.17 11.61 3.04
C GLU A 80 -4.03 10.23 3.70
N ALA A 81 -4.01 9.14 2.93
CA ALA A 81 -3.96 7.78 3.47
C ALA A 81 -2.71 7.45 4.28
N PHE A 82 -1.56 8.07 3.95
CA PHE A 82 -0.28 7.80 4.61
C PHE A 82 0.26 9.00 5.41
N ALA A 83 -0.54 10.04 5.62
CA ALA A 83 -0.17 11.27 6.33
C ALA A 83 1.17 11.87 5.85
N VAL A 84 1.35 11.92 4.52
CA VAL A 84 2.56 12.45 3.86
C VAL A 84 2.28 13.79 3.20
N ASP A 85 3.21 14.73 3.31
CA ASP A 85 3.07 16.03 2.66
C ASP A 85 2.99 15.86 1.13
N LYS A 86 1.94 16.40 0.50
CA LYS A 86 1.71 16.27 -0.94
C LYS A 86 2.88 16.78 -1.80
N ARG A 87 3.62 17.80 -1.35
CA ARG A 87 4.80 18.33 -2.06
C ARG A 87 5.94 17.31 -2.07
N SER A 88 6.04 16.47 -1.05
CA SER A 88 7.04 15.39 -0.97
C SER A 88 6.82 14.29 -2.02
N LEU A 89 5.59 14.17 -2.55
CA LEU A 89 5.21 13.17 -3.54
C LEU A 89 5.56 13.56 -4.98
N SER A 90 6.10 14.77 -5.21
CA SER A 90 6.57 15.14 -6.55
C SER A 90 7.74 14.24 -6.99
N ALA A 91 7.81 13.89 -8.28
CA ALA A 91 8.85 13.00 -8.82
C ALA A 91 10.27 13.45 -8.43
N SER A 92 10.55 14.75 -8.48
CA SER A 92 11.85 15.32 -8.06
C SER A 92 12.14 15.14 -6.56
N ARG A 93 11.12 15.26 -5.70
CA ARG A 93 11.27 15.06 -4.25
C ARG A 93 11.45 13.59 -3.92
N LEU A 94 10.66 12.71 -4.53
CA LEU A 94 10.81 11.26 -4.40
C LEU A 94 12.21 10.82 -4.83
N ALA A 95 12.69 11.29 -5.99
CA ALA A 95 14.01 10.95 -6.51
C ALA A 95 15.16 11.41 -5.59
N ARG A 96 14.96 12.45 -4.79
CA ARG A 96 15.99 12.99 -3.89
C ARG A 96 15.92 12.45 -2.47
N GLN A 97 14.71 12.27 -1.94
CA GLN A 97 14.47 11.99 -0.52
C GLN A 97 13.93 10.58 -0.27
N GLY A 98 13.37 9.94 -1.30
CA GLY A 98 12.65 8.68 -1.16
C GLY A 98 11.37 8.83 -0.34
N LEU A 99 10.78 7.69 0.02
CA LEU A 99 9.69 7.58 0.98
C LEU A 99 10.15 6.78 2.19
N PRO A 100 9.48 6.94 3.36
CA PRO A 100 9.73 6.05 4.50
C PRO A 100 9.54 4.57 4.11
N PRO A 101 10.43 3.65 4.52
CA PRO A 101 10.30 2.24 4.18
C PRO A 101 8.96 1.61 4.58
N ALA A 102 8.36 2.06 5.69
CA ALA A 102 7.04 1.61 6.11
C ALA A 102 5.93 2.00 5.11
N VAL A 103 6.01 3.19 4.50
CA VAL A 103 5.08 3.64 3.46
C VAL A 103 5.27 2.83 2.18
N LEU A 104 6.54 2.61 1.78
CA LEU A 104 6.85 1.76 0.63
C LEU A 104 6.36 0.32 0.82
N PHE A 105 6.55 -0.25 2.01
CA PHE A 105 6.03 -1.57 2.38
C PHE A 105 4.50 -1.62 2.30
N ALA A 106 3.81 -0.65 2.89
CA ALA A 106 2.35 -0.60 2.85
C ALA A 106 1.84 -0.48 1.41
N LEU A 107 2.46 0.37 0.59
CA LEU A 107 2.14 0.54 -0.83
C LEU A 107 2.37 -0.75 -1.63
N ALA A 108 3.51 -1.41 -1.43
CA ALA A 108 3.84 -2.68 -2.08
C ALA A 108 2.84 -3.79 -1.70
N HIS A 109 2.48 -3.87 -0.42
CA HIS A 109 1.52 -4.86 0.06
C HIS A 109 0.12 -4.66 -0.51
N THR A 110 -0.34 -3.42 -0.52
CA THR A 110 -1.72 -3.08 -0.88
C THR A 110 -1.93 -3.06 -2.39
N SER A 111 -0.96 -2.57 -3.17
CA SER A 111 -1.03 -2.55 -4.63
C SER A 111 -0.96 -3.96 -5.26
N TYR A 112 -0.41 -4.94 -4.54
CA TYR A 112 -0.34 -6.34 -4.96
C TYR A 112 -1.58 -7.17 -4.56
N SER A 113 -2.58 -6.56 -3.90
CA SER A 113 -3.84 -7.21 -3.56
C SER A 113 -4.64 -7.65 -4.81
N HIS A 114 -5.54 -8.63 -4.64
CA HIS A 114 -6.48 -9.04 -5.70
C HIS A 114 -7.45 -7.94 -6.15
N ALA A 115 -7.70 -6.94 -5.29
CA ALA A 115 -8.59 -5.82 -5.58
C ALA A 115 -7.97 -4.50 -5.09
N PRO A 116 -6.88 -4.04 -5.73
CA PRO A 116 -6.07 -2.93 -5.23
C PRO A 116 -6.87 -1.64 -5.13
N THR A 117 -7.74 -1.34 -6.11
CA THR A 117 -8.58 -0.13 -6.08
C THR A 117 -9.57 -0.13 -4.92
N ALA A 118 -10.20 -1.28 -4.63
CA ALA A 118 -11.11 -1.40 -3.49
C ALA A 118 -10.36 -1.26 -2.16
N LEU A 119 -9.15 -1.83 -2.08
CA LEU A 119 -8.29 -1.71 -0.91
C LEU A 119 -7.80 -0.26 -0.71
N GLY A 120 -7.43 0.44 -1.79
CA GLY A 120 -7.08 1.86 -1.76
C GLY A 120 -8.23 2.73 -1.25
N ALA A 121 -9.45 2.48 -1.71
CA ALA A 121 -10.64 3.17 -1.21
C ALA A 121 -10.89 2.89 0.29
N LEU A 122 -10.69 1.65 0.73
CA LEU A 122 -10.82 1.28 2.15
C LEU A 122 -9.76 1.96 3.01
N LEU A 123 -8.49 1.96 2.59
CA LEU A 123 -7.40 2.63 3.31
C LEU A 123 -7.69 4.12 3.49
N LEU A 124 -8.15 4.78 2.42
CA LEU A 124 -8.50 6.19 2.47
C LEU A 124 -9.68 6.47 3.41
N ALA A 125 -10.70 5.60 3.41
CA ALA A 125 -11.83 5.73 4.32
C ALA A 125 -11.41 5.57 5.79
N LEU A 126 -10.52 4.61 6.08
CA LEU A 126 -9.98 4.41 7.42
C LEU A 126 -9.14 5.59 7.88
N ALA A 127 -8.24 6.10 7.03
CA ALA A 127 -7.43 7.28 7.36
C ALA A 127 -8.30 8.49 7.70
N ARG A 128 -9.34 8.76 6.89
CA ARG A 128 -10.32 9.82 7.16
C ARG A 128 -11.04 9.65 8.49
N TYR A 129 -11.40 8.40 8.81
CA TYR A 129 -12.07 8.11 10.07
C TYR A 129 -11.14 8.38 11.26
N THR A 130 -9.90 7.87 11.20
CA THR A 130 -8.87 8.12 12.21
C THR A 130 -8.65 9.62 12.43
N ASP A 131 -8.53 10.38 11.35
CA ASP A 131 -8.34 11.84 11.41
C ASP A 131 -9.55 12.57 12.02
N GLN A 132 -10.77 12.07 11.83
CA GLN A 132 -11.99 12.67 12.41
C GLN A 132 -12.15 12.37 13.90
N VAL A 133 -11.77 11.17 14.33
CA VAL A 133 -11.82 10.75 15.74
C VAL A 133 -10.69 11.36 16.56
N SER A 134 -9.66 11.91 15.90
CA SER A 134 -8.44 12.47 16.52
C SER A 134 -8.61 13.70 17.42
N ALA A 135 -9.84 14.14 17.74
CA ALA A 135 -10.10 15.30 18.59
C ALA A 135 -9.80 15.03 20.07
N GLY A 136 -8.52 14.82 20.42
CA GLY A 136 -8.00 14.86 21.81
C GLY A 136 -7.36 13.58 22.36
N SER A 137 -7.31 12.48 21.61
CA SER A 137 -6.77 11.17 22.06
C SER A 137 -5.35 10.88 21.54
N HIS A 138 -4.67 9.89 22.12
CA HIS A 138 -3.36 9.42 21.63
C HIS A 138 -3.51 8.62 20.32
N PHE A 139 -2.49 8.64 19.46
CA PHE A 139 -2.52 7.97 18.14
C PHE A 139 -2.90 6.48 18.22
N ASP A 140 -2.34 5.75 19.20
CA ASP A 140 -2.64 4.32 19.35
C ASP A 140 -4.11 4.08 19.67
N GLU A 141 -4.72 4.91 20.51
CA GLU A 141 -6.15 4.86 20.84
C GLU A 141 -7.02 5.14 19.61
N GLN A 142 -6.61 6.12 18.78
CA GLN A 142 -7.32 6.45 17.53
C GLN A 142 -7.30 5.29 16.54
N ILE A 143 -6.18 4.59 16.42
CA ILE A 143 -6.05 3.41 15.58
C ILE A 143 -6.90 2.27 16.14
N GLU A 144 -6.86 2.02 17.44
CA GLU A 144 -7.70 0.99 18.08
C GLU A 144 -9.19 1.23 17.86
N GLU A 145 -9.66 2.47 18.05
CA GLU A 145 -11.06 2.86 17.78
C GLU A 145 -11.42 2.72 16.31
N THR A 146 -10.56 3.17 15.39
CA THR A 146 -10.75 2.99 13.94
C THR A 146 -10.87 1.51 13.57
N MET A 147 -10.04 0.65 14.16
CA MET A 147 -10.07 -0.79 13.92
C MET A 147 -11.31 -1.46 14.51
N HIS A 148 -11.79 -0.98 15.66
CA HIS A 148 -13.06 -1.41 16.24
C HIS A 148 -14.22 -1.09 15.28
N GLU A 149 -14.29 0.14 14.78
CA GLU A 149 -15.37 0.57 13.91
C GLU A 149 -15.31 -0.03 12.51
N ALA A 150 -14.12 -0.26 11.96
CA ALA A 150 -13.94 -1.01 10.73
C ALA A 150 -14.53 -2.43 10.85
N ARG A 151 -14.34 -3.08 12.00
CA ARG A 151 -14.94 -4.40 12.29
C ARG A 151 -16.46 -4.31 12.37
N ASN A 152 -16.99 -3.33 13.10
CA ASN A 152 -18.44 -3.10 13.20
C ASN A 152 -19.08 -2.89 11.82
N ALA A 153 -18.49 -2.02 11.00
CA ALA A 153 -18.94 -1.78 9.62
C ALA A 153 -18.91 -3.06 8.78
N SER A 154 -17.89 -3.90 8.93
CA SER A 154 -17.80 -5.18 8.21
C SER A 154 -18.92 -6.16 8.60
N GLU A 155 -19.30 -6.22 9.89
CA GLU A 155 -20.40 -7.07 10.36
C GLU A 155 -21.76 -6.55 9.92
N ILE A 156 -21.98 -5.23 9.93
CA ILE A 156 -23.20 -4.61 9.38
C ILE A 156 -23.34 -4.94 7.90
N LEU A 157 -22.27 -4.80 7.12
CA LEU A 157 -22.26 -5.16 5.70
C LEU A 157 -22.54 -6.66 5.50
N ARG A 158 -21.95 -7.53 6.33
CA ARG A 158 -22.21 -8.98 6.27
C ARG A 158 -23.68 -9.28 6.56
N TYR A 159 -24.27 -8.69 7.59
CA TYR A 159 -25.68 -8.86 7.93
C TYR A 159 -26.58 -8.38 6.80
N ALA A 160 -26.36 -7.15 6.30
CA ALA A 160 -27.14 -6.55 5.21
C ALA A 160 -27.04 -7.32 3.90
N ARG A 161 -25.90 -7.98 3.63
CA ARG A 161 -25.69 -8.78 2.41
C ARG A 161 -26.20 -10.21 2.51
N ARG A 162 -26.21 -10.83 3.71
CA ARG A 162 -26.78 -12.17 3.92
C ARG A 162 -28.27 -12.25 3.61
N GLY A 163 -29.01 -11.17 3.83
CA GLY A 163 -30.46 -11.10 3.61
C GLY A 163 -30.90 -10.74 2.19
N LYS A 164 -29.97 -10.44 1.27
CA LYS A 164 -30.36 -10.09 -0.11
C LYS A 164 -30.54 -11.37 -0.94
N PRO A 165 -31.69 -11.59 -1.60
CA PRO A 165 -31.79 -12.64 -2.60
C PRO A 165 -30.74 -12.38 -3.67
N VAL A 166 -30.06 -13.43 -4.11
CA VAL A 166 -29.18 -13.38 -5.27
C VAL A 166 -30.06 -13.05 -6.47
N PHE A 167 -30.23 -11.77 -6.77
CA PHE A 167 -30.96 -11.35 -7.97
C PHE A 167 -30.19 -11.93 -9.16
N PRO A 168 -30.81 -12.82 -9.97
CA PRO A 168 -30.12 -13.45 -11.08
C PRO A 168 -29.99 -12.43 -12.21
N GLU A 169 -28.96 -11.60 -12.17
CA GLU A 169 -28.52 -10.85 -13.35
C GLU A 169 -27.80 -11.79 -14.30
N ARG A 170 -28.56 -12.67 -14.98
CA ARG A 170 -28.19 -13.42 -16.20
C ARG A 170 -29.41 -14.11 -16.82
N GLN A 171 -30.50 -13.38 -17.05
CA GLN A 171 -31.53 -13.75 -18.01
C GLN A 171 -31.89 -12.55 -18.89
N LYS A 172 -30.91 -12.06 -19.66
CA LYS A 172 -31.19 -11.27 -20.87
C LYS A 172 -30.34 -11.83 -22.00
N GLY A 173 -30.85 -12.89 -22.59
CA GLY A 173 -30.24 -13.53 -23.74
C GLY A 173 -30.74 -14.94 -23.96
N LEU A 174 -32.06 -15.15 -24.02
CA LEU A 174 -32.73 -16.32 -24.62
C LEU A 174 -34.25 -16.15 -24.42
N VAL A 175 -34.89 -15.38 -25.30
CA VAL A 175 -36.10 -15.79 -26.05
C VAL A 175 -36.15 -14.85 -27.26
N LYS A 176 -35.74 -15.35 -28.41
CA LYS A 176 -36.32 -14.94 -29.70
C LYS A 176 -37.13 -16.16 -30.15
N GLU A 177 -38.45 -16.04 -30.13
CA GLU A 177 -39.34 -16.79 -31.01
C GLU A 177 -39.84 -15.83 -32.09
#